data_AF-A0ABD1RGP4-F1
#
_entry.id   AF-A0ABD1RGP4-F1
#
_cell.length_a   1.000
_cell.length_b   1.000
_cell.length_c   1.000
_cell.angle_alpha   90.00
_cell.angle_beta   90.00
_cell.angle_gamma   90.00
#
_symmetry.space_group_name_H-M   'P 1'
#
loop_
_entity.id
_entity.type
_entity.pdbx_description
1 polymer ?
#
loop_
_entity_poly.entity_id
_entity_poly.type
_entity_poly.pdbx_seq_one_letter_code
_entity_poly.pdbx_strand_id
1 'polypeptide(L)'
;MEYLPVEVVGHILSRLQAARDVVIASATCQKWREARRKHLCALNFDCNDWDRYRHLPIRELEILITRTIFQTSGLQSLSLYMDGNVNNFSAALVIAWLMYTRETLRELHYALRTDPLYQHSRNMWLAGARSFGIGIQYYYMGLS
;
A
#
# COMPACT_ATOMS: atom_id res chain seq x y z
N MET A 1 17.24 -21.77 -0.84
CA MET A 1 15.83 -21.33 -1.06
C MET A 1 15.10 -22.14 -2.14
N GLU A 2 15.79 -22.90 -2.98
CA GLU A 2 15.16 -23.64 -4.09
C GLU A 2 14.26 -24.80 -3.66
N TYR A 3 14.45 -25.34 -2.45
CA TYR A 3 13.68 -26.48 -1.95
C TYR A 3 12.33 -26.13 -1.29
N LEU A 4 12.09 -24.85 -0.96
CA LEU A 4 10.80 -24.44 -0.38
C LEU A 4 9.76 -24.21 -1.48
N PRO A 5 8.55 -24.79 -1.39
CA PRO A 5 7.46 -24.46 -2.32
C PRO A 5 7.12 -22.97 -2.31
N VAL A 6 6.64 -22.43 -3.43
CA VAL A 6 6.29 -21.00 -3.55
C VAL A 6 5.14 -20.62 -2.63
N GLU A 7 4.28 -21.58 -2.32
CA GLU A 7 3.14 -21.48 -1.41
C GLU A 7 3.61 -21.25 0.03
N VAL A 8 4.70 -21.90 0.44
CA VAL A 8 5.29 -21.71 1.78
C VAL A 8 5.89 -20.31 1.90
N VAL A 9 6.60 -19.86 0.86
CA VAL A 9 7.11 -18.48 0.81
C VAL A 9 5.96 -17.47 0.80
N GLY A 10 4.87 -17.78 0.08
CA GLY A 10 3.65 -17.00 0.06
C GLY A 10 2.99 -16.89 1.42
N HIS A 11 2.92 -17.99 2.18
CA HIS A 11 2.39 -18.00 3.54
C HIS A 11 3.29 -17.24 4.54
N ILE A 12 4.60 -17.17 4.30
CA ILE A 12 5.48 -16.27 5.07
C ILE A 12 5.19 -14.81 4.70
N LEU A 13 5.11 -14.50 3.41
CA LEU A 13 4.80 -13.15 2.91
C LEU A 13 3.43 -12.65 3.35
N SER A 14 2.41 -13.49 3.45
CA SER A 14 1.09 -13.07 3.92
C SER A 14 1.09 -12.59 5.38
N ARG A 15 2.09 -13.00 6.16
CA ARG A 15 2.34 -12.48 7.52
C ARG A 15 3.16 -11.19 7.52
N LEU A 16 3.91 -10.92 6.46
CA LEU A 16 4.68 -9.69 6.25
C LEU A 16 3.77 -8.65 5.58
N GLN A 17 3.03 -7.90 6.38
CA GLN A 17 2.16 -6.85 5.86
C GLN A 17 2.93 -5.57 5.52
N ALA A 18 4.07 -5.34 6.18
CA ALA A 18 4.92 -4.17 5.94
C ALA A 18 5.46 -4.16 4.51
N ALA A 19 5.13 -3.12 3.74
CA ALA A 19 5.53 -2.97 2.34
C ALA A 19 7.06 -2.97 2.18
N ARG A 20 7.77 -2.44 3.18
CA ARG A 20 9.23 -2.51 3.29
C ARG A 20 9.75 -3.94 3.14
N ASP A 21 9.26 -4.82 4.01
CA ASP A 21 9.78 -6.18 4.13
C ASP A 21 9.40 -6.98 2.89
N VAL A 22 8.20 -6.76 2.36
CA VAL A 22 7.76 -7.35 1.08
C VAL A 22 8.66 -6.93 -0.08
N VAL A 23 9.01 -5.64 -0.19
CA VAL A 23 9.88 -5.13 -1.25
C VAL A 23 11.29 -5.72 -1.11
N ILE A 24 11.89 -5.67 0.09
CA ILE A 24 13.22 -6.22 0.36
C ILE A 24 13.25 -7.72 0.06
N ALA A 25 12.29 -8.48 0.59
CA ALA A 25 12.24 -9.92 0.40
C ALA A 25 12.07 -10.29 -1.07
N SER A 26 11.20 -9.58 -1.81
CA SER A 26 11.01 -9.81 -3.25
C SER A 26 12.22 -9.42 -4.10
N ALA A 27 13.12 -8.58 -3.61
CA ALA A 27 14.37 -8.27 -4.31
C ALA A 27 15.39 -9.43 -4.23
N THR A 28 15.27 -10.34 -3.27
CA THR A 28 16.29 -11.38 -3.00
C THR A 28 16.39 -12.44 -4.09
N CYS A 29 15.27 -12.99 -4.57
CA CYS A 29 15.27 -13.98 -5.66
C CYS A 29 13.91 -14.10 -6.37
N GLN A 30 13.90 -14.80 -7.50
CA GLN A 30 12.70 -15.01 -8.33
C GLN A 30 11.55 -15.66 -7.56
N LYS A 31 11.84 -16.60 -6.65
CA LYS A 31 10.81 -17.29 -5.88
C LYS A 31 10.02 -16.34 -4.96
N TRP A 32 10.68 -15.37 -4.32
CA TRP A 32 9.99 -14.35 -3.52
C TRP A 32 9.20 -13.38 -4.38
N ARG A 33 9.68 -13.03 -5.59
CA ARG A 33 8.88 -12.24 -6.53
C ARG A 33 7.60 -12.96 -6.95
N GLU A 34 7.71 -14.25 -7.25
CA GLU A 34 6.55 -15.06 -7.63
C GLU A 34 5.56 -15.21 -6.48
N ALA A 35 6.07 -15.50 -5.27
CA ALA A 35 5.25 -15.61 -4.08
C ALA A 35 4.52 -14.30 -3.76
N ARG A 36 5.21 -13.15 -3.87
CA ARG A 36 4.61 -11.83 -3.73
C ARG A 36 3.48 -11.60 -4.72
N ARG A 37 3.69 -11.96 -5.99
CA ARG A 37 2.67 -11.77 -7.03
C ARG A 37 1.42 -12.59 -6.73
N LYS A 38 1.58 -13.85 -6.33
CA LYS A 38 0.49 -14.82 -6.19
C LYS A 38 -0.21 -14.83 -4.84
N HIS A 39 0.51 -14.53 -3.74
CA HIS A 39 0.03 -14.80 -2.38
C HIS A 39 -0.03 -13.57 -1.47
N LEU A 40 0.49 -12.41 -1.90
CA LEU A 40 0.37 -11.20 -1.10
C LEU A 40 -1.07 -10.68 -1.12
N CYS A 41 -1.70 -10.64 0.04
CA CYS A 41 -3.07 -10.16 0.22
C CYS A 41 -3.18 -8.84 0.99
N ALA A 42 -2.12 -8.40 1.67
CA ALA A 42 -2.11 -7.14 2.43
C ALA A 42 -0.81 -6.37 2.20
N LEU A 43 -0.92 -5.04 2.12
CA LEU A 43 0.22 -4.12 2.06
C LEU A 43 -0.01 -2.98 3.03
N ASN A 44 1.00 -2.71 3.85
CA ASN A 44 1.06 -1.59 4.77
C ASN A 44 2.25 -0.69 4.44
N PHE A 45 1.96 0.52 3.99
CA PHE A 45 2.97 1.56 3.84
C PHE A 45 2.91 2.46 5.07
N ASP A 46 3.83 2.27 6.00
CA ASP A 46 4.02 3.16 7.15
C ASP A 46 5.31 3.97 6.99
N CYS A 47 5.21 5.29 7.15
CA CYS A 47 6.36 6.20 7.17
C CYS A 47 7.36 5.90 8.30
N ASN A 48 6.96 5.17 9.34
CA ASN A 48 7.82 4.74 10.45
C ASN A 48 8.58 3.45 10.15
N ASP A 49 8.08 2.60 9.25
CA ASP A 49 8.73 1.32 8.93
C ASP A 49 10.06 1.52 8.19
N TRP A 50 10.25 2.69 7.58
CA TRP A 50 11.39 2.97 6.73
C TRP A 50 11.79 4.45 6.85
N ASP A 51 12.86 4.77 7.57
CA ASP A 51 13.36 6.15 7.72
C ASP A 51 13.62 6.86 6.37
N ARG A 52 14.11 6.13 5.36
CA ARG A 52 14.20 6.65 3.98
C ARG A 52 12.84 7.05 3.38
N TYR A 53 11.68 6.45 3.72
CA TYR A 53 10.37 6.92 3.22
C TYR A 53 10.09 8.35 3.68
N ARG A 54 10.45 8.68 4.92
CA ARG A 54 10.32 10.05 5.46
C ARG A 54 11.18 11.07 4.69
N HIS A 55 12.27 10.62 4.09
CA HIS A 55 13.20 11.47 3.33
C HIS A 55 13.03 11.39 1.81
N LEU A 56 12.16 10.50 1.30
CA LEU A 56 11.93 10.39 -0.13
C LEU A 56 11.03 11.53 -0.61
N PRO A 57 11.33 12.14 -1.78
CA PRO A 57 10.39 13.02 -2.44
C PRO A 57 9.06 12.30 -2.71
N ILE A 58 7.95 13.01 -2.63
CA ILE A 58 6.60 12.44 -2.86
C ILE A 58 6.49 11.65 -4.17
N ARG A 59 7.13 12.13 -5.24
CA ARG A 59 7.13 11.45 -6.55
C ARG A 59 7.81 10.09 -6.50
N GLU A 60 8.90 9.95 -5.75
CA GLU A 60 9.59 8.67 -5.59
C GLU A 60 8.74 7.70 -4.76
N LEU A 61 8.06 8.23 -3.73
CA LEU A 61 7.13 7.45 -2.93
C LEU A 61 5.93 6.96 -3.76
N GLU A 62 5.36 7.83 -4.59
CA GLU A 62 4.31 7.49 -5.57
C GLU A 62 4.75 6.38 -6.52
N ILE A 63 5.95 6.48 -7.10
CA ILE A 63 6.51 5.48 -7.99
C ILE A 63 6.68 4.15 -7.26
N LEU A 64 7.20 4.18 -6.03
CA LEU A 64 7.43 2.99 -5.22
C LEU A 64 6.11 2.29 -4.88
N ILE A 65 5.11 3.04 -4.41
CA ILE A 65 3.77 2.50 -4.10
C ILE A 65 3.14 1.91 -5.37
N THR A 66 3.16 2.67 -6.48
CA THR A 66 2.60 2.24 -7.77
C THR A 66 3.22 0.92 -8.23
N ARG A 67 4.56 0.86 -8.29
CA ARG A 67 5.28 -0.36 -8.67
C ARG A 67 4.98 -1.51 -7.71
N THR A 68 4.80 -1.19 -6.43
CA THR A 68 4.57 -2.23 -5.43
C THR A 68 3.20 -2.87 -5.59
N ILE A 69 2.16 -2.06 -5.78
CA ILE A 69 0.77 -2.50 -5.99
C ILE A 69 0.64 -3.23 -7.34
N PHE A 70 1.19 -2.69 -8.43
CA PHE A 70 1.02 -3.24 -9.79
C PHE A 70 1.77 -4.55 -10.04
N GLN A 71 2.49 -5.06 -9.04
CA GLN A 71 3.14 -6.37 -9.05
C GLN A 71 2.36 -7.41 -8.22
N THR A 72 1.17 -7.07 -7.73
CA THR A 72 0.28 -7.97 -6.97
C THR A 72 -0.92 -8.36 -7.83
N SER A 73 -1.46 -9.57 -7.67
CA SER A 73 -2.71 -9.96 -8.35
C SER A 73 -3.89 -10.22 -7.40
N GLY A 74 -3.67 -10.20 -6.09
CA GLY A 74 -4.65 -10.62 -5.09
C GLY A 74 -4.71 -9.71 -3.87
N LEU A 75 -4.32 -8.43 -4.00
CA LEU A 75 -4.33 -7.51 -2.87
C LEU A 75 -5.76 -7.27 -2.36
N GLN A 76 -6.00 -7.59 -1.10
CA GLN A 76 -7.28 -7.48 -0.40
C GLN A 76 -7.30 -6.32 0.61
N SER A 77 -6.16 -6.00 1.21
CA SER A 77 -6.04 -4.89 2.17
C SER A 77 -4.88 -3.98 1.80
N LEU A 78 -5.16 -2.68 1.72
CA LEU A 78 -4.15 -1.65 1.49
C LEU A 78 -4.20 -0.64 2.63
N SER A 79 -3.07 -0.44 3.28
CA SER A 79 -2.87 0.53 4.34
C SER A 79 -1.83 1.57 3.92
N LEU A 80 -2.19 2.85 4.05
CA LEU A 80 -1.34 3.99 3.70
C LEU A 80 -1.28 4.93 4.92
N TYR A 81 -0.20 4.83 5.70
CA TYR A 81 0.10 5.64 6.88
C TYR A 81 1.29 6.55 6.60
N MET A 82 1.02 7.81 6.25
CA MET A 82 2.07 8.80 5.94
C MET A 82 2.07 9.93 6.94
N ASP A 83 3.25 10.44 7.29
CA ASP A 83 3.37 11.66 8.09
C ASP A 83 2.76 12.85 7.32
N GLY A 84 2.14 13.77 8.04
CA GLY A 84 1.48 14.95 7.48
C GLY A 84 2.40 16.00 6.88
N ASN A 85 3.72 15.82 6.96
CA ASN A 85 4.69 16.61 6.21
C ASN A 85 4.97 16.03 4.82
N VAL A 86 4.45 14.84 4.50
CA VAL A 86 4.54 14.24 3.18
C VAL A 86 3.46 14.89 2.30
N ASN A 87 3.91 15.66 1.31
CA ASN A 87 3.04 16.28 0.30
C ASN A 87 2.00 15.28 -0.24
N ASN A 88 0.79 15.73 -0.52
CA ASN A 88 -0.31 14.85 -0.92
C ASN A 88 0.00 14.06 -2.20
N PHE A 89 -0.40 12.79 -2.21
CA PHE A 89 -0.39 11.96 -3.41
C PHE A 89 -1.26 12.56 -4.52
N SER A 90 -0.88 12.29 -5.76
CA SER A 90 -1.67 12.58 -6.94
C SER A 90 -2.98 11.79 -6.92
N ALA A 91 -4.10 12.49 -7.05
CA ALA A 91 -5.41 11.86 -7.08
C ALA A 91 -5.57 10.87 -8.25
N ALA A 92 -4.92 11.14 -9.38
CA ALA A 92 -4.93 10.25 -10.53
C ALA A 92 -4.22 8.92 -10.22
N LEU A 93 -3.11 8.95 -9.49
CA LEU A 93 -2.38 7.73 -9.10
C LEU A 93 -3.17 6.90 -8.10
N VAL A 94 -3.76 7.54 -7.10
CA VAL A 94 -4.59 6.84 -6.12
C VAL A 94 -5.79 6.16 -6.81
N ILE A 95 -6.47 6.87 -7.71
CA ILE A 95 -7.55 6.27 -8.52
C ILE A 95 -7.03 5.10 -9.35
N ALA A 96 -5.85 5.24 -9.97
CA ALA A 96 -5.25 4.15 -10.74
C ALA A 96 -4.95 2.91 -9.88
N TRP A 97 -4.49 3.10 -8.63
CA TRP A 97 -4.27 2.00 -7.69
C TRP A 97 -5.59 1.30 -7.35
N LEU A 98 -6.62 2.06 -6.99
CA LEU A 98 -7.94 1.51 -6.67
C LEU A 98 -8.56 0.79 -7.87
N MET A 99 -8.44 1.37 -9.07
CA MET A 99 -8.91 0.75 -10.31
C MET A 99 -8.20 -0.56 -10.62
N TYR A 100 -6.88 -0.60 -10.42
CA TYR A 100 -6.08 -1.82 -10.62
C TYR A 100 -6.51 -2.94 -9.67
N THR A 101 -6.78 -2.60 -8.40
CA THR A 101 -7.12 -3.58 -7.37
C THR A 101 -8.63 -3.77 -7.17
N ARG A 102 -9.49 -3.18 -8.00
CA ARG A 102 -10.94 -3.06 -7.72
C ARG A 102 -11.67 -4.40 -7.49
N GLU A 103 -11.21 -5.47 -8.15
CA GLU A 103 -11.85 -6.79 -8.06
C GLU A 103 -11.44 -7.54 -6.78
N THR A 104 -10.29 -7.18 -6.20
CA THR A 104 -9.68 -7.93 -5.10
C THR A 104 -9.65 -7.14 -3.79
N LEU A 105 -9.49 -5.82 -3.85
CA LEU A 105 -9.37 -4.95 -2.68
C LEU A 105 -10.70 -4.91 -1.94
N ARG A 106 -10.65 -5.23 -0.65
CA ARG A 106 -11.79 -5.24 0.27
C ARG A 106 -11.67 -4.14 1.32
N GLU A 107 -10.45 -3.80 1.70
CA GLU A 107 -10.17 -2.84 2.75
C GLU A 107 -9.14 -1.80 2.31
N LEU A 108 -9.46 -0.54 2.58
CA LEU A 108 -8.56 0.59 2.47
C LEU A 108 -8.46 1.27 3.84
N HIS A 109 -7.26 1.27 4.41
CA HIS A 109 -6.93 1.96 5.65
C HIS A 109 -6.06 3.16 5.32
N TYR A 110 -6.43 4.33 5.83
CA TYR A 110 -5.70 5.56 5.57
C TYR A 110 -5.66 6.42 6.84
N ALA A 111 -4.46 6.77 7.29
CA ALA A 111 -4.26 7.71 8.39
C ALA A 111 -3.97 9.12 7.88
N LEU A 112 -4.56 10.09 8.57
CA LEU A 112 -4.60 11.49 8.17
C LEU A 112 -3.85 12.37 9.16
N ARG A 113 -3.08 13.33 8.63
CA ARG A 113 -2.98 14.67 9.21
C ARG A 113 -3.84 15.61 8.36
N THR A 114 -4.78 16.29 9.01
CA THR A 114 -5.76 17.15 8.35
C THR A 114 -5.16 18.54 8.11
N ASP A 115 -4.55 18.75 6.95
CA ASP A 115 -4.38 20.11 6.44
C ASP A 115 -5.66 20.48 5.62
N PRO A 116 -6.38 21.57 6.00
CA PRO A 116 -7.61 22.00 5.35
C PRO A 116 -7.51 22.21 3.83
N LEU A 117 -6.31 22.53 3.32
CA LEU A 117 -6.08 22.82 1.90
C LEU A 117 -6.33 21.61 0.99
N TYR A 118 -6.37 20.39 1.55
CA TYR A 118 -6.33 19.15 0.77
C TYR A 118 -7.56 18.26 0.95
N GLN A 119 -8.61 18.80 1.59
CA GLN A 119 -9.88 18.11 1.83
C GLN A 119 -10.58 17.67 0.51
N HIS A 120 -10.40 18.43 -0.58
CA HIS A 120 -11.07 18.16 -1.86
C HIS A 120 -10.55 16.89 -2.55
N SER A 121 -9.22 16.75 -2.70
CA SER A 121 -8.59 15.55 -3.27
C SER A 121 -8.92 14.31 -2.46
N ARG A 122 -8.94 14.43 -1.12
CA ARG A 122 -9.34 13.35 -0.21
C ARG A 122 -10.76 12.87 -0.48
N ASN A 123 -11.72 13.78 -0.62
CA ASN A 123 -13.12 13.42 -0.87
C ASN A 123 -13.27 12.68 -2.20
N MET A 124 -12.44 13.00 -3.19
CA MET A 124 -12.40 12.30 -4.48
C MET A 124 -11.94 10.84 -4.33
N TRP A 125 -10.91 10.58 -3.50
CA TRP A 125 -10.42 9.21 -3.26
C TRP A 125 -11.46 8.36 -2.54
N LEU A 126 -12.07 8.93 -1.51
CA LEU A 126 -13.10 8.25 -0.71
C LEU A 126 -14.35 7.97 -1.53
N ALA A 127 -14.75 8.90 -2.41
CA ALA A 127 -15.84 8.68 -3.35
C ALA A 127 -15.53 7.53 -4.33
N GLY A 128 -14.30 7.50 -4.86
CA GLY A 128 -13.81 6.40 -5.69
C GLY A 128 -13.90 5.05 -4.97
N ALA A 129 -13.28 4.93 -3.80
CA ALA A 129 -13.29 3.68 -3.03
C ALA A 129 -14.72 3.20 -2.69
N ARG A 130 -15.62 4.10 -2.28
CA ARG A 130 -17.03 3.76 -2.02
C ARG A 130 -17.76 3.30 -3.27
N SER A 131 -17.50 3.90 -4.43
CA SER A 131 -18.14 3.50 -5.70
C SER A 131 -17.77 2.07 -6.12
N PHE A 132 -16.63 1.55 -5.64
CA PHE A 132 -16.18 0.17 -5.87
C PHE A 132 -16.58 -0.80 -4.74
N GLY A 133 -17.36 -0.35 -3.76
CA GLY A 133 -17.77 -1.20 -2.63
C GLY A 133 -16.62 -1.57 -1.67
N ILE A 134 -15.54 -0.78 -1.66
CA ILE A 134 -14.37 -1.02 -0.78
C ILE A 134 -14.69 -0.50 0.62
N GLY A 135 -14.44 -1.34 1.64
CA GLY A 135 -14.54 -0.96 3.05
C GLY A 135 -13.46 0.05 3.42
N ILE A 136 -13.84 1.17 4.04
CA ILE A 136 -12.94 2.24 4.43
C ILE A 136 -12.88 2.32 5.96
N GLN A 137 -11.68 2.20 6.52
CA GLN A 137 -11.44 2.46 7.94
C GLN A 137 -10.55 3.69 8.13
N TYR A 138 -10.94 4.55 9.06
CA TYR A 138 -10.21 5.76 9.42
C TYR A 138 -9.44 5.55 10.72
N TYR A 139 -8.16 5.89 10.73
CA TYR A 139 -7.37 5.97 11.95
C TYR A 139 -7.04 7.44 12.23
N TYR A 140 -7.52 7.94 13.37
CA TYR A 140 -7.07 9.21 13.93
C TYR A 140 -5.79 8.94 14.72
N MET A 141 -4.63 9.39 14.22
CA MET A 141 -3.45 9.50 15.07
C MET A 141 -3.67 10.68 16.03
N GLY A 142 -4.17 10.36 17.24
CA GLY A 142 -4.18 11.30 18.34
C GLY A 142 -2.75 11.70 18.70
N LEU A 143 -2.51 13.00 18.81
CA LEU A 143 -1.28 13.55 19.40
C LEU A 143 -1.22 13.08 20.87
N SER A 144 -0.23 12.25 21.19
CA SER A 144 0.26 12.05 22.56
C SER A 144 1.53 12.86 22.75
#